data_AF-A0A2V6NP35-F1
#
_entry.id   AF-A0A2V6NP35-F1
#
_cell.length_a   1.000
_cell.length_b   1.000
_cell.length_c   1.000
_cell.angle_alpha   90.00
_cell.angle_beta   90.00
_cell.angle_gamma   90.00
#
_symmetry.space_group_name_H-M   'P 1'
#
loop_
_entity.id
_entity.type
_entity.pdbx_description
1 polymer ?
#
loop_
_entity_poly.entity_id
_entity_poly.type
_entity_poly.pdbx_seq_one_letter_code
_entity_poly.pdbx_strand_id
1 'polypeptide(L)'
;LGDLYVNDAFGAAHRAHASTAGITEFVQKSAMGLLMEKELHYLHEELDHPGKPFVVIMGGAKVSDKIGVLKALMERADTILICGAMANTFF
;
A
#
# COMPACT_ATOMS: atom_id res chain seq x y z
N LEU A 1 13.02 -27.40 9.10
CA LEU A 1 11.70 -26.91 8.63
C LEU A 1 11.96 -26.12 7.36
N GLY A 2 11.54 -26.62 6.20
CA GLY A 2 11.59 -25.94 4.89
C GLY A 2 12.97 -25.64 4.31
N ASP A 3 13.13 -25.82 2.99
CA ASP A 3 14.33 -25.41 2.25
C ASP A 3 14.17 -23.99 1.65
N LEU A 4 12.93 -23.52 1.54
CA LEU A 4 12.52 -22.29 0.86
C LEU A 4 11.46 -21.57 1.69
N TYR A 5 11.51 -20.24 1.69
CA TYR A 5 10.48 -19.39 2.26
C TYR A 5 9.85 -18.51 1.18
N VAL A 6 8.53 -18.40 1.19
CA VAL A 6 7.77 -17.54 0.27
C VAL A 6 6.84 -16.68 1.10
N ASN A 7 7.01 -15.35 1.04
CA ASN A 7 6.10 -14.41 1.67
C ASN A 7 5.03 -13.99 0.65
N ASP A 8 3.79 -14.42 0.87
CA ASP A 8 2.64 -14.04 0.04
C ASP A 8 1.59 -13.24 0.83
N ALA A 9 2.02 -12.59 1.91
CA ALA A 9 1.15 -11.92 2.88
C ALA A 9 1.43 -10.41 2.97
N PHE A 10 1.14 -9.66 1.89
CA PHE A 10 1.37 -8.22 1.81
C PHE A 10 0.75 -7.43 2.99
N GLY A 11 -0.48 -7.77 3.39
CA GLY A 11 -1.15 -7.10 4.52
C GLY A 11 -0.42 -7.20 5.86
N ALA A 12 0.44 -8.21 6.05
CA ALA A 12 1.29 -8.37 7.23
C ALA A 12 2.74 -7.87 7.02
N ALA A 13 3.12 -7.55 5.78
CA ALA A 13 4.50 -7.18 5.42
C ALA A 13 4.97 -5.87 6.06
N HIS A 14 4.04 -4.99 6.46
CA HIS A 14 4.35 -3.74 7.16
C HIS A 14 4.87 -3.94 8.61
N ARG A 15 4.95 -5.19 9.10
CA ARG A 15 5.45 -5.52 10.45
C ARG A 15 6.53 -6.59 10.40
N ALA A 16 7.60 -6.36 11.16
CA ALA A 16 8.69 -7.31 11.33
C ALA A 16 8.33 -8.36 12.39
N HIS A 17 7.54 -9.37 12.00
CA HIS A 17 7.24 -10.53 12.83
C HIS A 17 8.15 -11.71 12.48
N ALA A 18 8.24 -12.69 13.39
CA ALA A 18 9.05 -13.89 13.19
C ALA A 18 8.68 -14.63 11.89
N SER A 19 7.38 -14.71 11.55
CA SER A 19 6.89 -15.41 10.36
C SER A 19 6.90 -14.60 9.07
N THR A 20 7.16 -13.29 9.10
CA THR A 20 7.13 -12.41 7.91
C THR A 20 8.51 -11.88 7.52
N ALA A 21 9.31 -11.50 8.52
CA ALA A 21 10.65 -10.95 8.35
C ALA A 21 11.71 -11.82 9.02
N GLY A 22 11.51 -12.21 10.29
CA GLY A 22 12.55 -12.92 11.06
C GLY A 22 12.97 -14.25 10.44
N ILE A 23 12.05 -15.00 9.85
CA ILE A 23 12.33 -16.28 9.19
C ILE A 23 13.33 -16.16 8.03
N THR A 24 13.40 -14.99 7.36
CA THR A 24 14.32 -14.75 6.25
C THR A 24 15.79 -14.68 6.68
N GLU A 25 16.06 -14.46 7.98
CA GLU A 25 17.41 -14.50 8.54
C GLU A 25 17.94 -15.94 8.67
N PHE A 26 17.03 -16.92 8.73
CA PHE A 26 17.36 -18.33 8.95
C PHE A 26 17.20 -19.19 7.69
N VAL A 27 16.44 -18.73 6.70
CA VAL A 27 16.21 -19.43 5.43
C VAL A 27 16.96 -18.72 4.30
N GLN A 28 18.01 -19.37 3.78
CA GLN A 28 18.91 -18.77 2.78
C GLN A 28 18.22 -18.40 1.46
N LYS A 29 17.16 -19.14 1.09
CA LYS A 29 16.40 -18.91 -0.15
C LYS A 29 14.99 -18.44 0.18
N SER A 30 14.76 -17.15 -0.05
CA SER A 30 13.49 -16.49 0.21
C SER A 30 12.98 -15.80 -1.06
N ALA A 31 11.66 -15.79 -1.27
CA ALA A 31 11.01 -15.13 -2.39
C ALA A 31 9.71 -14.44 -1.95
N MET A 32 9.21 -13.52 -2.77
CA MET A 32 7.83 -13.06 -2.68
C MET A 32 6.91 -14.02 -3.45
N GLY A 33 5.68 -14.17 -2.97
CA GLY A 33 4.63 -14.89 -3.71
C GLY A 33 3.95 -14.01 -4.75
N LEU A 34 3.03 -14.60 -5.51
CA LEU A 34 2.35 -13.94 -6.63
C LEU A 34 1.33 -12.89 -6.18
N LEU A 35 0.71 -13.04 -5.00
CA LEU A 35 -0.17 -12.01 -4.45
C LEU A 35 0.65 -10.81 -3.99
N MET A 36 1.80 -11.06 -3.37
CA MET A 36 2.72 -9.98 -2.99
C MET A 36 3.28 -9.24 -4.22
N GLU A 37 3.66 -9.97 -5.26
CA GLU A 37 4.07 -9.41 -6.56
C GLU A 37 2.96 -8.53 -7.15
N LYS A 38 1.72 -9.04 -7.18
CA LYS A 38 0.57 -8.30 -7.70
C LYS A 38 0.30 -7.01 -6.93
N GLU A 39 0.37 -7.05 -5.60
CA GLU A 39 0.19 -5.85 -4.77
C GLU A 39 1.30 -4.82 -5.02
N LEU A 40 2.56 -5.24 -5.18
CA LEU A 40 3.66 -4.34 -5.52
C LEU A 40 3.49 -3.70 -6.90
N HIS A 41 3.04 -4.46 -7.89
CA HIS A 41 2.76 -3.91 -9.22
C HIS A 41 1.74 -2.76 -9.17
N TYR A 42 0.61 -2.95 -8.47
CA TYR A 42 -0.42 -1.90 -8.38
C TYR A 42 -0.04 -0.73 -7.47
N LEU A 43 0.53 -1.02 -6.29
CA LEU A 43 0.76 0.01 -5.26
C LEU A 43 2.10 0.74 -5.43
N HIS A 44 3.04 0.16 -6.16
CA HIS A 44 4.32 0.81 -6.44
C HIS A 44 4.38 1.28 -7.89
N GLU A 45 4.32 0.37 -8.86
CA GLU A 45 4.59 0.69 -10.26
C GLU A 45 3.47 1.55 -10.87
N GLU A 46 2.22 1.11 -10.76
CA GLU A 46 1.09 1.88 -11.32
C GLU A 46 0.86 3.21 -10.58
N LEU A 47 1.15 3.30 -9.27
CA LEU A 47 1.03 4.56 -8.55
C LEU A 47 2.19 5.53 -8.81
N ASP A 48 3.40 5.05 -9.15
CA ASP A 48 4.54 5.88 -9.53
C ASP A 48 4.36 6.55 -10.91
N HIS A 49 3.74 5.83 -11.84
CA HIS A 49 3.43 6.33 -13.18
C HIS A 49 1.97 6.05 -13.57
N PRO A 50 1.00 6.71 -12.92
CA PRO A 50 -0.40 6.40 -13.15
C PRO A 50 -0.84 6.84 -14.54
N GLY A 51 -1.66 6.01 -15.17
CA GLY A 51 -2.35 6.37 -16.41
C GLY A 51 -3.21 7.62 -16.20
N LYS A 52 -3.18 8.54 -17.17
CA LYS A 52 -3.93 9.79 -17.08
C LYS A 52 -5.28 9.71 -17.80
N PRO A 53 -6.35 10.32 -17.24
CA PRO A 53 -6.37 11.08 -15.99
C PRO A 53 -6.32 10.20 -14.74
N PHE A 54 -5.49 10.54 -13.77
CA PHE A 54 -5.40 9.86 -12.48
C PHE A 54 -6.33 10.50 -11.46
N VAL A 55 -7.42 9.81 -11.13
CA VAL A 55 -8.45 10.29 -10.20
C VAL A 55 -8.36 9.52 -8.89
N VAL A 56 -8.24 10.25 -7.78
CA VAL A 56 -8.18 9.68 -6.43
C VAL A 56 -9.48 9.96 -5.69
N ILE A 57 -10.09 8.90 -5.14
CA ILE A 57 -11.28 9.01 -4.29
C ILE A 57 -10.88 8.71 -2.85
N MET A 58 -11.05 9.69 -1.96
CA MET A 58 -10.67 9.56 -0.56
C MET A 58 -11.86 9.86 0.36
N GLY A 59 -12.36 8.81 1.02
CA GLY A 59 -13.42 8.93 2.03
C GLY A 59 -12.92 8.60 3.44
N GLY A 60 -13.56 9.14 4.48
CA GLY A 60 -13.20 8.83 5.86
C GLY A 60 -13.95 9.65 6.91
N ALA A 61 -13.68 9.35 8.18
CA ALA A 61 -14.27 10.05 9.31
C ALA A 61 -13.60 11.41 9.60
N LYS A 62 -12.26 11.47 9.48
CA LYS A 62 -11.45 12.66 9.79
C LYS A 62 -10.32 12.83 8.76
N VAL A 63 -10.02 14.08 8.42
CA VAL A 63 -8.89 14.42 7.51
C VAL A 63 -7.55 14.07 8.14
N SER A 64 -7.39 14.30 9.44
CA SER A 64 -6.15 14.05 10.20
C SER A 64 -5.61 12.63 10.02
N ASP A 65 -6.51 11.64 9.98
CA ASP A 65 -6.14 10.22 9.96
C ASP A 65 -5.60 9.80 8.59
N LYS A 66 -5.87 10.59 7.54
CA LYS A 66 -5.54 10.29 6.15
C LYS A 66 -4.64 11.34 5.50
N ILE A 67 -4.18 12.33 6.27
CA ILE A 67 -3.42 13.45 5.71
C ILE A 67 -2.12 13.02 5.05
N GLY A 68 -1.46 11.97 5.55
CA GLY A 68 -0.25 11.41 4.94
C GLY A 68 -0.53 10.80 3.56
N VAL A 69 -1.59 9.97 3.46
CA VAL A 69 -2.01 9.36 2.20
C VAL A 69 -2.47 10.43 1.21
N LEU A 70 -3.21 11.44 1.68
CA LEU A 70 -3.66 12.55 0.84
C LEU A 70 -2.48 13.30 0.24
N LYS A 71 -1.49 13.67 1.06
CA LYS A 71 -0.26 14.36 0.58
C LYS A 71 0.48 13.53 -0.47
N ALA A 72 0.69 12.24 -0.22
CA ALA A 72 1.40 11.37 -1.16
C ALA A 72 0.69 11.27 -2.52
N LEU A 73 -0.65 11.17 -2.52
CA LEU A 73 -1.42 11.03 -3.75
C LEU A 73 -1.67 12.37 -4.46
N MET A 74 -1.68 13.49 -3.72
CA MET A 74 -1.83 14.84 -4.27
C MET A 74 -0.72 15.24 -5.24
N GLU A 75 0.49 14.69 -5.08
CA GLU A 75 1.60 14.97 -5.98
C GLU A 75 1.38 14.43 -7.40
N ARG A 76 0.48 13.46 -7.57
CA ARG A 76 0.29 12.71 -8.82
C ARG A 76 -1.14 12.78 -9.37
N ALA A 77 -2.13 13.00 -8.52
CA ALA A 77 -3.54 13.04 -8.91
C ALA A 77 -3.87 14.25 -9.79
N ASP A 78 -4.54 14.01 -10.91
CA ASP A 78 -5.14 15.07 -11.73
C ASP A 78 -6.46 15.55 -11.09
N THR A 79 -7.15 14.70 -10.33
CA THR A 79 -8.39 15.05 -9.62
C THR A 79 -8.51 14.28 -8.31
N ILE A 80 -8.97 14.96 -7.25
CA ILE A 80 -9.22 14.35 -5.94
C ILE A 80 -10.68 14.57 -5.54
N LEU A 81 -11.37 13.47 -5.27
CA LEU A 81 -12.74 13.45 -4.79
C LEU A 81 -12.73 13.13 -3.29
N ILE A 82 -13.08 14.09 -2.45
CA ILE A 82 -13.19 13.91 -1.00
C ILE A 82 -14.63 13.52 -0.65
N CYS A 83 -14.81 12.47 0.15
CA CYS A 83 -16.12 11.93 0.51
C CYS A 83 -16.23 11.59 2.01
N GLY A 84 -17.44 11.29 2.49
CA GLY A 84 -17.68 10.92 3.89
C GLY A 84 -17.61 12.10 4.85
N ALA A 85 -17.52 11.84 6.17
CA ALA A 85 -17.55 12.90 7.18
C ALA A 85 -16.37 13.87 7.07
N MET A 86 -15.23 13.43 6.54
CA MET A 86 -14.08 14.31 6.27
C MET A 86 -14.37 15.37 5.21
N ALA A 87 -15.36 15.18 4.33
CA ALA A 87 -15.77 16.20 3.36
C ALA A 87 -16.33 17.46 4.05
N ASN A 88 -16.97 17.31 5.22
CA ASN A 88 -17.50 18.43 6.01
C ASN A 88 -16.42 19.40 6.51
N THR A 89 -15.14 19.01 6.48
CA THR A 89 -14.02 19.89 6.84
C THR A 89 -13.64 20.85 5.71
N PHE A 90 -14.12 20.59 4.48
CA PHE A 90 -13.79 21.38 3.27
C PHE A 90 -14.94 22.26 2.77
N PHE A 91 -16.13 22.16 3.37
CA PHE A 91 -17.29 23.03 3.11
C PHE A 91 -17.42 24.07 4.22
#